data_AF-A0A7R9YKP7-F1
#
_entry.id   AF-A0A7R9YKP7-F1
#
_cell.length_a   1.000
_cell.length_b   1.000
_cell.length_c   1.000
_cell.angle_alpha   90.00
_cell.angle_beta   90.00
_cell.angle_gamma   90.00
#
_symmetry.space_group_name_H-M   'P 1'
#
loop_
_entity.id
_entity.type
_entity.pdbx_description
1 polymer ?
#
loop_
_entity_poly.entity_id
_entity_poly.type
_entity_poly.pdbx_seq_one_letter_code
_entity_poly.pdbx_strand_id
1 'polypeptide(L)'
;ELCVESKSLADLTESFKSGRLHHQVETMCRHYREPVLLIELDPNRPFMLIHPAELNGDIAPGALTSKLCLLLLHFPQLRLVWAHGSASTVAHFDGLKARRDQPDADAAVAAGQEIELP
;
A
#
# COMPACT_ATOMS: atom_id res chain seq x y z
N GLU A 1 -2.76 -14.69 6.86
CA GLU A 1 -2.89 -14.86 5.40
C GLU A 1 -2.77 -13.54 4.63
N LEU A 2 -3.64 -12.56 4.92
CA LEU A 2 -3.69 -11.23 4.31
C LEU A 2 -3.21 -10.18 5.30
N CYS A 3 -2.50 -9.16 4.83
CA CYS A 3 -2.34 -7.89 5.55
C CYS A 3 -2.61 -6.72 4.62
N VAL A 4 -3.07 -5.60 5.18
CA VAL A 4 -3.37 -4.38 4.42
C VAL A 4 -2.65 -3.21 5.07
N GLU A 5 -1.81 -2.53 4.31
CA GLU A 5 -1.22 -1.25 4.67
C GLU A 5 -2.02 -0.15 3.94
N SER A 6 -2.66 0.75 4.69
CA SER A 6 -3.40 1.88 4.11
C SER A 6 -2.56 3.15 4.12
N LYS A 7 -2.48 3.85 2.99
CA LYS A 7 -1.79 5.14 2.85
C LYS A 7 -2.58 6.15 2.04
N SER A 8 -2.61 7.40 2.51
CA SER A 8 -2.99 8.54 1.68
C SER A 8 -1.92 8.84 0.62
N LEU A 9 -2.26 9.57 -0.44
CA LEU A 9 -1.29 9.97 -1.46
C LEU A 9 -0.11 10.80 -0.91
N ALA A 10 -0.37 11.64 0.09
CA ALA A 10 0.66 12.44 0.75
C ALA A 10 1.63 11.55 1.55
N ASP A 11 1.09 10.64 2.38
CA ASP A 11 1.92 9.70 3.15
C ASP A 11 2.65 8.70 2.23
N LEU A 12 2.04 8.29 1.12
CA LEU A 12 2.69 7.45 0.12
C LEU A 12 3.94 8.14 -0.45
N THR A 13 3.83 9.41 -0.85
CA THR A 13 4.96 10.20 -1.33
C THR A 13 6.09 10.29 -0.29
N GLU A 14 5.75 10.62 0.96
CA GLU A 14 6.73 10.79 2.03
C GLU A 14 7.37 9.46 2.48
N SER A 15 6.58 8.38 2.54
CA SER A 15 7.08 7.04 2.88
C SER A 15 8.03 6.48 1.81
N PHE A 16 7.83 6.82 0.54
CA PHE A 16 8.79 6.53 -0.53
C PHE A 16 10.08 7.35 -0.38
N LYS A 17 10.00 8.61 0.06
CA LYS A 17 11.18 9.46 0.29
C LYS A 17 12.02 8.95 1.45
N SER A 18 11.38 8.52 2.54
CA SER A 18 12.07 8.06 3.74
C SER A 18 12.48 6.59 3.69
N GLY A 19 12.09 5.84 2.66
CA GLY A 19 12.29 4.38 2.58
C GLY A 19 11.35 3.56 3.47
N ARG A 20 10.50 4.20 4.28
CA ARG A 20 9.59 3.55 5.24
C ARG A 20 8.68 2.53 4.56
N LEU A 21 8.13 2.88 3.40
CA LEU A 21 7.21 1.99 2.67
C LEU A 21 7.90 0.68 2.25
N HIS A 22 9.16 0.73 1.83
CA HIS A 22 9.89 -0.46 1.41
C HIS A 22 10.02 -1.44 2.58
N HIS A 23 10.45 -0.95 3.74
CA HIS A 23 10.62 -1.77 4.93
C HIS A 23 9.28 -2.38 5.40
N GLN A 24 8.20 -1.58 5.41
CA GLN A 24 6.87 -2.09 5.75
C GLN A 24 6.44 -3.21 4.79
N VAL A 25 6.62 -3.02 3.47
CA VAL A 25 6.26 -4.02 2.47
C VAL A 25 7.13 -5.27 2.58
N GLU A 26 8.43 -5.12 2.86
CA GLU A 26 9.34 -6.24 3.11
C GLU A 26 8.84 -7.11 4.27
N THR A 27 8.52 -6.50 5.40
CA THR A 27 7.98 -7.21 6.58
C THR A 27 6.62 -7.84 6.28
N MET A 28 5.73 -7.13 5.59
CA MET A 28 4.46 -7.68 5.13
C MET A 28 4.65 -8.93 4.26
N CYS A 29 5.56 -8.86 3.27
CA CYS A 29 5.91 -9.93 2.37
C CYS A 29 6.53 -11.15 3.06
N ARG A 30 7.19 -10.94 4.20
CA ARG A 30 7.79 -11.99 5.01
C ARG A 30 6.75 -12.77 5.83
N HIS A 31 5.77 -12.07 6.39
CA HIS A 31 4.82 -12.65 7.36
C HIS A 31 3.45 -12.97 6.79
N TYR A 32 3.08 -12.39 5.65
CA TYR A 32 1.77 -12.55 5.05
C TYR A 32 1.87 -13.03 3.60
N ARG A 33 1.03 -13.99 3.25
CA ARG A 33 0.94 -14.56 1.90
C ARG A 33 0.37 -13.57 0.89
N GLU A 34 -0.52 -12.70 1.34
CA GLU A 34 -1.21 -11.73 0.50
C GLU A 34 -1.01 -10.32 1.09
N PRO A 35 0.13 -9.66 0.83
CA PRO A 35 0.32 -8.28 1.21
C PRO A 35 -0.43 -7.35 0.25
N VAL A 36 -1.20 -6.41 0.81
CA VAL A 36 -1.96 -5.42 0.04
C VAL A 36 -1.58 -4.01 0.47
N LEU A 37 -1.20 -3.18 -0.49
CA LEU A 37 -1.08 -1.74 -0.29
C LEU A 37 -2.36 -1.07 -0.80
N LEU A 38 -3.12 -0.47 0.11
CA LEU A 38 -4.32 0.30 -0.18
C LEU A 38 -3.96 1.79 -0.26
N ILE A 39 -4.20 2.41 -1.40
CA ILE A 39 -3.95 3.83 -1.62
C ILE A 39 -5.28 4.58 -1.57
N GLU A 40 -5.40 5.45 -0.58
CA GLU A 40 -6.57 6.29 -0.35
C GLU A 40 -6.44 7.61 -1.11
N LEU A 41 -7.37 7.81 -2.04
CA LEU A 41 -7.52 9.03 -2.82
C LEU A 41 -8.57 9.94 -2.17
N ASP A 42 -8.28 11.24 -2.19
CA ASP A 42 -9.16 12.29 -1.68
C ASP A 42 -10.48 12.31 -2.49
N PRO A 43 -11.65 12.15 -1.84
CA PRO A 43 -12.95 12.13 -2.53
C PRO A 43 -13.31 13.48 -3.18
N ASN A 44 -12.62 14.56 -2.83
CA ASN A 44 -12.82 15.89 -3.44
C ASN A 44 -11.94 16.11 -4.67
N ARG A 45 -11.11 15.13 -5.04
CA ARG A 45 -10.24 15.17 -6.22
C ARG A 45 -10.71 14.14 -7.24
N PRO A 46 -10.34 14.26 -8.52
CA PRO A 46 -10.60 13.20 -9.48
C PRO A 46 -9.94 11.87 -9.05
N PHE A 47 -10.54 10.74 -9.44
CA PHE A 47 -10.00 9.41 -9.15
C PHE A 47 -8.76 9.12 -10.02
N MET A 48 -7.62 9.67 -9.61
CA MET A 48 -6.37 9.55 -10.34
C MET A 48 -5.16 9.61 -9.39
N LEU A 49 -4.16 8.77 -9.65
CA LEU A 49 -2.90 8.78 -8.90
C LEU A 49 -2.04 10.01 -9.23
N ILE A 50 -2.02 10.38 -10.51
CA ILE A 50 -1.32 11.54 -11.06
C ILE A 50 -2.15 12.12 -12.19
N HIS A 51 -2.04 13.42 -12.41
CA HIS A 51 -2.70 14.08 -13.52
C HIS A 51 -2.02 13.69 -14.86
N PRO A 52 -2.75 13.46 -15.97
CA PRO A 52 -2.16 13.14 -17.27
C PRO A 52 -1.14 14.17 -17.76
N ALA A 53 -1.30 15.43 -17.38
CA ALA A 53 -0.33 16.48 -17.71
C ALA A 53 1.02 16.32 -16.97
N GLU A 54 1.06 15.53 -15.89
CA GLU A 54 2.27 15.20 -15.13
C GLU A 54 2.90 13.87 -15.60
N LEU A 55 2.20 13.12 -16.47
CA LEU A 55 2.78 11.96 -17.15
C LEU A 55 3.70 12.45 -18.27
N ASN A 56 4.96 12.67 -17.90
CA ASN A 56 6.02 12.90 -18.86
C ASN A 56 6.27 11.60 -19.63
N GLY A 57 6.63 11.69 -20.92
CA GLY A 57 6.93 10.51 -21.75
C GLY A 57 8.14 9.70 -21.27
N ASP A 58 8.94 10.26 -20.36
CA ASP A 58 10.14 9.66 -19.83
C ASP A 58 9.96 9.12 -18.40
N ILE A 59 10.60 7.99 -18.11
CA ILE A 59 10.66 7.40 -16.77
C ILE A 59 11.56 8.27 -15.89
N ALA A 60 10.97 9.09 -15.02
CA ALA A 60 11.72 9.89 -14.06
C ALA A 60 11.93 9.10 -12.75
N PRO A 61 13.18 8.97 -12.23
CA PRO A 61 13.46 8.26 -10.97
C PRO A 61 12.74 8.85 -9.75
N GLY A 62 12.42 10.15 -9.80
CA GLY A 62 11.69 10.85 -8.74
C GLY A 62 10.17 10.69 -8.81
N ALA A 63 9.62 10.24 -9.94
CA ALA A 63 8.18 10.15 -10.13
C ALA A 63 7.57 9.04 -9.27
N LEU A 64 6.41 9.33 -8.68
CA LEU A 64 5.70 8.41 -7.81
C LEU A 64 5.33 7.11 -8.54
N THR A 65 4.94 7.19 -9.82
CA THR A 65 4.66 6.02 -10.66
C THR A 65 5.88 5.15 -10.88
N SER A 66 7.05 5.73 -11.19
CA SER A 66 8.29 4.97 -11.33
C SER A 66 8.63 4.22 -10.05
N LYS A 67 8.53 4.89 -8.90
CA LYS A 67 8.78 4.27 -7.59
C LYS A 67 7.77 3.17 -7.27
N LEU A 68 6.50 3.35 -7.60
CA LEU A 68 5.46 2.34 -7.42
C LEU A 68 5.71 1.12 -8.32
N CYS A 69 6.05 1.33 -9.59
CA CYS A 69 6.44 0.24 -10.50
C CYS A 69 7.65 -0.53 -9.96
N LEU A 70 8.68 0.17 -9.50
CA LEU A 70 9.87 -0.47 -8.91
C LEU A 70 9.53 -1.29 -7.66
N LEU A 71 8.65 -0.77 -6.79
CA LEU A 71 8.19 -1.49 -5.60
C LEU A 71 7.48 -2.80 -5.98
N LEU A 72 6.60 -2.77 -6.98
CA LEU A 72 5.88 -3.97 -7.45
C LEU A 72 6.80 -4.97 -8.15
N LEU A 73 7.79 -4.49 -8.90
CA LEU A 73 8.79 -5.35 -9.52
C LEU A 73 9.66 -6.05 -8.47
N HIS A 74 10.00 -5.36 -7.37
CA HIS A 74 10.78 -5.91 -6.29
C HIS A 74 9.96 -6.89 -5.41
N PHE A 75 8.69 -6.58 -5.17
CA PHE A 75 7.77 -7.38 -4.36
C PHE A 75 6.61 -7.93 -5.20
N PRO A 76 6.82 -9.00 -6.00
CA PRO A 76 5.81 -9.47 -6.97
C PRO A 76 4.52 -10.02 -6.35
N GLN A 77 4.52 -10.31 -5.04
CA GLN A 77 3.32 -10.72 -4.30
C GLN A 77 2.48 -9.55 -3.78
N LEU A 78 3.03 -8.32 -3.78
CA LEU A 78 2.31 -7.12 -3.34
C LEU A 78 1.18 -6.78 -4.31
N ARG A 79 -0.03 -6.60 -3.77
CA ARG A 79 -1.21 -6.21 -4.54
C ARG A 79 -1.58 -4.76 -4.25
N LEU A 80 -2.01 -4.02 -5.27
CA LEU A 80 -2.50 -2.66 -5.13
C LEU A 80 -4.03 -2.61 -5.13
N VAL A 81 -4.58 -1.81 -4.23
CA VAL A 81 -5.98 -1.44 -4.20
C VAL A 81 -6.08 0.09 -4.12
N TRP A 82 -7.01 0.65 -4.86
CA TRP A 82 -7.30 2.08 -4.87
C TRP A 82 -8.67 2.31 -4.23
N ALA A 83 -8.74 3.20 -3.25
CA ALA A 83 -10.00 3.56 -2.61
C ALA A 83 -10.26 5.06 -2.78
N HIS A 84 -11.51 5.42 -3.09
CA HIS A 84 -11.91 6.83 -3.22
C HIS A 84 -12.75 7.24 -2.01
N GLY A 85 -12.09 7.82 -1.01
CA GLY A 85 -12.70 8.13 0.28
C GLY A 85 -12.99 6.91 1.17
N SER A 86 -13.36 7.19 2.42
CA SER A 86 -13.49 6.20 3.49
C SER A 86 -14.58 5.15 3.24
N ALA A 87 -15.70 5.54 2.61
CA ALA A 87 -16.77 4.59 2.28
C ALA A 87 -16.29 3.51 1.30
N SER A 88 -15.48 3.88 0.30
CA SER A 88 -14.85 2.93 -0.63
C SER A 88 -13.89 2.01 0.11
N THR A 89 -13.05 2.55 0.99
CA THR A 89 -12.11 1.78 1.82
C THR A 89 -12.84 0.71 2.62
N VAL A 90 -13.94 1.06 3.31
CA VAL A 90 -14.74 0.10 4.08
C VAL A 90 -15.31 -1.01 3.20
N ALA A 91 -15.89 -0.66 2.04
CA ALA A 91 -16.41 -1.65 1.11
C ALA A 91 -15.32 -2.61 0.59
N HIS A 92 -14.10 -2.11 0.37
CA HIS A 92 -12.96 -2.96 0.04
C HIS A 92 -12.60 -3.90 1.18
N PHE A 93 -12.58 -3.41 2.43
CA PHE A 93 -12.32 -4.27 3.60
C PHE A 93 -13.37 -5.36 3.78
N ASP A 94 -14.66 -5.06 3.56
CA ASP A 94 -15.72 -6.07 3.62
C ASP A 94 -15.50 -7.17 2.57
N GLY A 95 -15.14 -6.78 1.34
CA GLY A 95 -14.79 -7.72 0.28
C GLY A 95 -13.53 -8.55 0.57
N LEU A 96 -12.52 -7.93 1.19
CA LEU A 96 -11.27 -8.59 1.59
C LEU A 96 -11.48 -9.55 2.77
N LYS A 97 -12.43 -9.29 3.66
CA LYS A 97 -12.76 -10.18 4.78
C LYS A 97 -13.65 -11.35 4.36
N ALA A 98 -14.39 -11.22 3.27
CA ALA A 98 -15.29 -12.28 2.81
C ALA A 98 -14.53 -13.59 2.62
N ARG A 99 -14.95 -14.64 3.35
CA ARG A 99 -14.39 -16.01 3.33
C ARG A 99 -12.99 -16.17 3.95
N ARG A 100 -12.59 -15.29 4.86
CA ARG A 100 -11.37 -15.45 5.66
C ARG A 100 -11.70 -15.61 7.14
N ASP A 101 -10.85 -16.34 7.86
CA ASP A 101 -10.93 -16.43 9.31
C ASP A 101 -10.57 -15.10 9.96
N GLN A 102 -10.94 -14.94 11.23
CA GLN A 102 -10.57 -13.73 11.98
C GLN A 102 -9.06 -13.67 12.21
N PRO A 103 -8.47 -12.46 12.17
CA PRO A 103 -7.05 -12.28 12.40
C PRO A 103 -6.69 -12.66 13.85
N ASP A 104 -5.56 -13.33 14.00
CA ASP A 104 -4.93 -13.60 15.29
C ASP A 104 -4.15 -12.35 15.75
N ALA A 105 -4.57 -11.79 16.88
CA ALA A 105 -3.99 -10.56 17.42
C ALA A 105 -2.55 -10.76 17.92
N ASP A 106 -2.24 -11.90 18.52
CA ASP A 106 -0.90 -12.15 19.08
C ASP A 106 0.12 -12.32 17.94
N ALA A 107 -0.28 -13.04 16.88
CA ALA A 107 0.53 -13.16 15.67
C ALA A 107 0.77 -11.81 14.98
N ALA A 108 -0.26 -10.95 14.93
CA ALA A 108 -0.15 -9.62 14.33
C ALA A 108 0.81 -8.70 15.12
N VAL A 109 0.75 -8.73 16.46
CA VAL A 109 1.65 -7.95 17.32
C VAL A 109 3.10 -8.41 17.13
N ALA A 110 3.35 -9.72 17.12
CA ALA A 110 4.69 -10.26 16.91
C ALA A 110 5.29 -9.82 15.56
N ALA A 111 4.50 -9.84 14.48
CA ALA A 111 4.93 -9.34 13.17
C ALA A 111 5.19 -7.82 13.15
N GLY A 112 4.43 -7.05 13.94
CA GLY A 112 4.56 -5.60 14.03
C GLY A 112 5.82 -5.14 14.77
N GLN A 113 6.29 -5.88 15.78
CA GLN A 113 7.50 -5.52 16.54
C GLN A 113 8.79 -5.61 15.72
N GLU A 114 8.82 -6.37 14.62
CA GLU A 114 9.94 -6.36 13.68
C GLU A 114 10.01 -5.05 12.85
N ILE A 115 8.91 -4.29 12.76
CA ILE A 115 8.81 -3.04 11.97
C ILE A 115 9.44 -1.85 12.72
N GLU A 116 9.55 -1.91 14.06
CA GLU A 116 10.07 -0.83 14.90
C GLU A 116 11.57 -0.95 15.23
N LEU A 117 12.24 -2.02 14.80
CA LEU A 117 13.68 -2.17 15.03
C LEU A 117 14.48 -1.39 13.96
N PRO A 118 15.31 -0.42 14.36
CA PRO A 118 16.07 0.45 13.46
C PRO A 118 17.20 -0.26 12.70
#